data_AF-A0A6L3FBD5-F1
#
_entry.id   AF-A0A6L3FBD5-F1
#
_cell.length_a   1.000
_cell.length_b   1.000
_cell.length_c   1.000
_cell.angle_alpha   90.00
_cell.angle_beta   90.00
_cell.angle_gamma   90.00
#
_symmetry.space_group_name_H-M   'P 1'
#
loop_
_entity.id
_entity.type
_entity.pdbx_description
1 polymer ?
#
loop_
_entity_poly.entity_id
_entity_poly.type
_entity_poly.pdbx_seq_one_letter_code
_entity_poly.pdbx_strand_id
1 'polypeptide(L)'
;MTQIEVKIDDRLRLVTAVLAASEWPDLEQKERTHAVHPHAKFTRQAMRAFTGSDAVYRLNEALLNGVSLDDLFSAALRCSWSDFTLAESLPRIVQVENWVQNLAKFVTETKIVDTFWQEHQVVWDESVNELATIFKDSPLPDFLAQLLHQPVDKTIVVMPTLVYPALHPVLATSEKSLTLVLPPPIAVGESPPWPYGEDPGWVVARTSERLLFHLLAEKLAPLTQPEQETIVRAAITLCLEQSFDEFEAQAYLLRSKKAFKLPRLPKMVETLRELLPKGGLPQKLKTLF
;
A
#
# COMPACT_ATOMS: atom_id res chain seq x y z
N MET A 1 5.93 -16.78 -14.62
CA MET A 1 6.29 -15.41 -14.18
C MET A 1 5.10 -14.86 -13.44
N THR A 2 5.29 -14.38 -12.21
CA THR A 2 4.21 -13.77 -11.42
C THR A 2 4.02 -12.34 -11.95
N GLN A 3 2.86 -12.01 -12.49
CA GLN A 3 2.54 -10.64 -12.91
C GLN A 3 1.91 -9.86 -11.75
N ILE A 4 2.00 -8.53 -11.80
CA ILE A 4 1.26 -7.65 -10.90
C ILE A 4 -0.16 -7.54 -11.41
N GLU A 5 -1.13 -7.88 -10.56
CA GLU A 5 -2.54 -7.68 -10.86
C GLU A 5 -2.98 -6.30 -10.39
N VAL A 6 -3.67 -5.55 -11.24
CA VAL A 6 -4.31 -4.29 -10.85
C VAL A 6 -5.82 -4.48 -10.85
N LYS A 7 -6.44 -4.39 -9.68
CA LYS A 7 -7.89 -4.58 -9.53
C LYS A 7 -8.42 -3.95 -8.25
N ILE A 8 -9.72 -3.76 -8.22
CA ILE A 8 -10.46 -3.37 -7.02
C ILE A 8 -10.85 -4.63 -6.25
N ASP A 9 -10.59 -4.63 -4.95
CA ASP A 9 -11.12 -5.61 -4.03
C ASP A 9 -12.18 -4.95 -3.15
N ASP A 10 -13.45 -5.33 -3.35
CA ASP A 10 -14.58 -4.69 -2.66
C ASP A 10 -14.53 -4.86 -1.14
N ARG A 11 -13.84 -5.90 -0.63
CA ARG A 11 -13.63 -6.07 0.81
C ARG A 11 -12.76 -4.93 1.34
N LEU A 12 -11.67 -4.62 0.64
CA LEU A 12 -10.76 -3.54 1.01
C LEU A 12 -11.39 -2.17 0.72
N ARG A 13 -12.15 -2.04 -0.38
CA ARG A 13 -12.90 -0.82 -0.71
C ARG A 13 -13.90 -0.49 0.39
N LEU A 14 -14.56 -1.49 0.97
CA LEU A 14 -15.42 -1.29 2.14
C LEU A 14 -14.64 -0.74 3.34
N VAL A 15 -13.46 -1.29 3.65
CA VAL A 15 -12.63 -0.78 4.75
C VAL A 15 -12.27 0.70 4.52
N THR A 16 -11.98 1.12 3.29
CA THR A 16 -11.76 2.55 2.98
C THR A 16 -12.99 3.43 3.24
N ALA A 17 -14.20 2.90 3.01
CA ALA A 17 -15.45 3.61 3.30
C ALA A 17 -15.71 3.71 4.81
N VAL A 18 -15.40 2.67 5.59
CA VAL A 18 -15.51 2.74 7.05
C VAL A 18 -14.48 3.72 7.63
N LEU A 19 -13.26 3.76 7.09
CA LEU A 19 -12.29 4.79 7.44
C LEU A 19 -12.82 6.20 7.13
N ALA A 20 -13.48 6.41 5.99
CA ALA A 20 -14.08 7.71 5.68
C ALA A 20 -15.17 8.13 6.67
N ALA A 21 -15.86 7.17 7.29
CA ALA A 21 -16.89 7.40 8.30
C ALA A 21 -16.34 7.57 9.73
N SER A 22 -15.06 7.24 9.95
CA SER A 22 -14.45 7.16 11.27
C SER A 22 -13.68 8.43 11.65
N GLU A 23 -12.88 8.36 12.71
CA GLU A 23 -11.98 9.45 13.11
C GLU A 23 -10.71 9.53 12.24
N TRP A 24 -10.45 8.51 11.40
CA TRP A 24 -9.25 8.41 10.58
C TRP A 24 -8.97 9.65 9.71
N PRO A 25 -9.94 10.27 9.02
CA PRO A 25 -9.69 11.43 8.18
C PRO A 25 -9.06 12.59 8.96
N ASP A 26 -9.48 12.78 10.20
CA ASP A 26 -9.00 13.87 11.05
C ASP A 26 -7.66 13.49 11.71
N LEU A 27 -7.43 12.20 12.01
CA LEU A 27 -6.13 11.70 12.47
C LEU A 27 -5.04 11.84 11.40
N GLU A 28 -5.35 11.45 10.16
CA GLU A 28 -4.42 11.53 9.03
C GLU A 28 -4.07 12.99 8.68
N GLN A 29 -5.06 13.90 8.72
CA GLN A 29 -4.82 15.33 8.50
C GLN A 29 -4.00 16.00 9.61
N LYS A 30 -4.05 15.47 10.85
CA LYS A 30 -3.16 15.88 11.94
C LYS A 30 -1.73 15.39 11.75
N GLU A 31 -1.56 14.19 11.18
CA GLU A 31 -0.23 13.66 10.86
C GLU A 31 0.45 14.51 9.77
N ARG A 32 -0.26 14.74 8.66
CA ARG A 32 0.21 15.63 7.60
C ARG A 32 -0.97 16.25 6.88
N THR A 33 -1.11 17.56 7.00
CA THR A 33 -2.12 18.31 6.24
C THR A 33 -1.82 18.22 4.74
N HIS A 34 -2.82 17.80 3.97
CA HIS A 34 -2.74 17.64 2.53
C HIS A 34 -4.13 17.74 1.90
N ALA A 35 -4.20 18.16 0.65
CA ALA A 35 -5.45 18.12 -0.10
C ALA A 35 -5.83 16.65 -0.38
N VAL A 36 -7.03 16.26 0.07
CA VAL A 36 -7.59 14.93 -0.23
C VAL A 36 -8.27 14.93 -1.59
N HIS A 37 -8.29 13.76 -2.24
CA HIS A 37 -8.98 13.56 -3.50
C HIS A 37 -10.48 13.90 -3.36
N PRO A 38 -11.15 14.51 -4.36
CA PRO A 38 -12.58 14.84 -4.29
C PRO A 38 -13.46 13.65 -3.91
N HIS A 39 -13.13 12.46 -4.41
CA HIS A 39 -13.87 11.23 -4.08
C HIS A 39 -13.80 10.86 -2.59
N ALA A 40 -12.74 11.22 -1.87
CA ALA A 40 -12.67 11.03 -0.41
C ALA A 40 -13.72 11.90 0.31
N LYS A 41 -13.93 13.14 -0.16
CA LYS A 41 -14.95 14.05 0.39
C LYS A 41 -16.35 13.54 0.12
N PHE A 42 -16.63 13.07 -1.10
CA PHE A 42 -17.91 12.46 -1.46
C PHE A 42 -18.19 11.20 -0.64
N THR A 43 -17.19 10.35 -0.44
CA THR A 43 -17.34 9.15 0.38
C THR A 43 -17.63 9.51 1.85
N ARG A 44 -16.88 10.47 2.43
CA ARG A 44 -17.14 10.96 3.80
C ARG A 44 -18.54 11.55 3.93
N GLN A 45 -19.02 12.28 2.92
CA GLN A 45 -20.38 12.82 2.90
C GLN A 45 -21.44 11.71 2.84
N ALA A 46 -21.27 10.72 1.94
CA ALA A 46 -22.18 9.59 1.80
C ALA A 46 -22.24 8.75 3.09
N MET A 47 -21.10 8.59 3.76
CA MET A 47 -21.01 7.77 4.97
C MET A 47 -21.39 8.52 6.26
N ARG A 48 -21.72 9.81 6.19
CA ARG A 48 -21.99 10.66 7.37
C ARG A 48 -23.10 10.14 8.27
N ALA A 49 -24.13 9.50 7.72
CA ALA A 49 -25.23 8.93 8.50
C ALA A 49 -24.82 7.68 9.31
N PHE A 50 -23.66 7.09 9.00
CA PHE A 50 -23.20 5.80 9.54
C PHE A 50 -22.01 5.93 10.49
N THR A 51 -21.65 7.15 10.90
CA THR A 51 -20.55 7.38 11.87
C THR A 51 -20.81 6.72 13.23
N GLY A 52 -22.07 6.43 13.56
CA GLY A 52 -22.47 5.70 14.77
C GLY A 52 -22.63 4.19 14.60
N SER A 53 -22.24 3.62 13.45
CA SER A 53 -22.34 2.17 13.21
C SER A 53 -21.34 1.39 14.08
N ASP A 54 -21.69 0.13 14.39
CA ASP A 54 -20.82 -0.76 15.17
C ASP A 54 -19.46 -0.97 14.47
N ALA A 55 -19.45 -1.03 13.14
CA ALA A 55 -18.21 -1.13 12.38
C ALA A 55 -17.29 0.08 12.67
N VAL A 56 -17.80 1.31 12.53
CA VAL A 56 -17.01 2.53 12.80
C VAL A 56 -16.49 2.55 14.23
N TYR A 57 -17.33 2.18 15.21
CA TYR A 57 -16.92 2.09 16.60
C TYR A 57 -15.76 1.09 16.81
N ARG A 58 -15.88 -0.13 16.26
CA ARG A 58 -14.84 -1.17 16.40
C ARG A 58 -13.55 -0.82 15.68
N LEU A 59 -13.64 -0.13 14.54
CA LEU A 59 -12.46 0.39 13.85
C LEU A 59 -11.71 1.39 14.72
N ASN A 60 -12.41 2.39 15.27
CA ASN A 60 -11.80 3.39 16.15
C ASN A 60 -11.21 2.74 17.40
N GLU A 61 -11.91 1.78 18.01
CA GLU A 61 -11.40 1.01 19.15
C GLU A 61 -10.12 0.24 18.78
N ALA A 62 -10.09 -0.45 17.64
CA ALA A 62 -8.90 -1.19 17.20
C ALA A 62 -7.70 -0.25 16.97
N LEU A 63 -7.92 0.88 16.28
CA LEU A 63 -6.88 1.89 16.04
C LEU A 63 -6.34 2.49 17.35
N LEU A 64 -7.22 2.80 18.30
CA LEU A 64 -6.85 3.31 19.62
C LEU A 64 -5.99 2.30 20.41
N ASN A 65 -6.24 1.00 20.22
CA ASN A 65 -5.46 -0.08 20.81
C ASN A 65 -4.17 -0.43 20.03
N GLY A 66 -3.81 0.36 19.02
CA GLY A 66 -2.57 0.19 18.26
C GLY A 66 -2.62 -0.91 17.20
N VAL A 67 -3.80 -1.40 16.82
CA VAL A 67 -3.93 -2.31 15.67
C VAL A 67 -3.57 -1.54 14.40
N SER A 68 -2.67 -2.10 13.59
CA SER A 68 -2.22 -1.46 12.36
C SER A 68 -3.29 -1.50 11.26
N LEU A 69 -3.23 -0.56 10.32
CA LEU A 69 -4.08 -0.63 9.12
C LEU A 69 -3.77 -1.88 8.29
N ASP A 70 -2.50 -2.29 8.20
CA ASP A 70 -2.11 -3.53 7.50
C ASP A 70 -2.88 -4.74 8.07
N ASP A 71 -3.02 -4.84 9.40
CA ASP A 71 -3.77 -5.93 10.06
C ASP A 71 -5.28 -5.83 9.79
N LEU A 72 -5.87 -4.65 9.89
CA LEU A 72 -7.30 -4.43 9.67
C LEU A 72 -7.72 -4.74 8.23
N PHE A 73 -6.93 -4.32 7.25
CA PHE A 73 -7.16 -4.64 5.85
C PHE A 73 -6.87 -6.13 5.56
N SER A 74 -5.79 -6.69 6.14
CA SER A 74 -5.49 -8.13 6.02
C SER A 74 -6.64 -8.99 6.53
N ALA A 75 -7.27 -8.59 7.63
CA ALA A 75 -8.41 -9.31 8.20
C ALA A 75 -9.61 -9.30 7.26
N ALA A 76 -9.97 -8.15 6.69
CA ALA A 76 -11.04 -8.07 5.69
C ALA A 76 -10.72 -8.88 4.43
N LEU A 77 -9.45 -8.89 3.97
CA LEU A 77 -8.99 -9.65 2.81
C LEU A 77 -9.16 -11.17 2.98
N ARG A 78 -9.10 -11.66 4.22
CA ARG A 78 -9.20 -13.08 4.61
C ARG A 78 -10.64 -13.57 4.75
N CYS A 79 -11.61 -12.76 4.36
CA CYS A 79 -13.02 -13.11 4.40
C CYS A 79 -13.64 -13.16 3.01
N SER A 80 -14.78 -13.82 2.89
CA SER A 80 -15.61 -13.78 1.69
C SER A 80 -16.30 -12.42 1.54
N TRP A 81 -16.46 -11.98 0.30
CA TRP A 81 -17.38 -10.89 -0.01
C TRP A 81 -18.77 -11.47 -0.30
N SER A 82 -19.88 -10.87 0.15
CA SER A 82 -20.03 -9.64 0.95
C SER A 82 -20.46 -9.90 2.41
N ASP A 83 -20.53 -11.16 2.81
CA ASP A 83 -20.99 -11.61 4.13
C ASP A 83 -19.86 -11.68 5.16
N PHE A 84 -18.60 -11.47 4.74
CA PHE A 84 -17.41 -11.47 5.59
C PHE A 84 -17.27 -12.75 6.44
N THR A 85 -17.70 -13.90 5.90
CA THR A 85 -17.38 -15.19 6.52
C THR A 85 -15.91 -15.52 6.36
N LEU A 86 -15.33 -16.18 7.37
CA LEU A 86 -13.89 -16.41 7.41
C LEU A 86 -13.46 -17.43 6.35
N ALA A 87 -12.56 -17.03 5.44
CA ALA A 87 -11.99 -17.89 4.42
C ALA A 87 -10.57 -18.38 4.78
N GLU A 88 -9.83 -17.60 5.57
CA GLU A 88 -8.46 -17.90 6.03
C GLU A 88 -8.30 -17.49 7.49
N SER A 89 -7.33 -18.04 8.23
CA SER A 89 -7.17 -17.66 9.65
C SER A 89 -6.86 -16.17 9.82
N LEU A 90 -7.53 -15.49 10.76
CA LEU A 90 -7.25 -14.08 11.08
C LEU A 90 -5.89 -13.89 11.78
N PRO A 91 -5.30 -12.68 11.70
CA PRO A 91 -4.26 -12.26 12.64
C PRO A 91 -4.73 -12.48 14.08
N ARG A 92 -3.85 -13.00 14.96
CA ARG A 92 -4.19 -13.34 16.36
C ARG A 92 -4.27 -12.10 17.25
N ILE A 93 -5.19 -11.18 16.93
CA ILE A 93 -5.45 -9.94 17.65
C ILE A 93 -6.95 -9.89 17.93
N VAL A 94 -7.36 -9.87 19.20
CA VAL A 94 -8.79 -9.98 19.60
C VAL A 94 -9.66 -8.89 18.96
N GLN A 95 -9.13 -7.66 18.88
CA GLN A 95 -9.82 -6.52 18.29
C GLN A 95 -10.11 -6.70 16.79
N VAL A 96 -9.31 -7.51 16.09
CA VAL A 96 -9.48 -7.78 14.66
C VAL A 96 -10.69 -8.67 14.40
N GLU A 97 -10.93 -9.67 15.25
CA GLU A 97 -12.09 -10.58 15.11
C GLU A 97 -13.41 -9.82 15.28
N ASN A 98 -13.50 -8.99 16.33
CA ASN A 98 -14.68 -8.17 16.60
C ASN A 98 -14.95 -7.17 15.48
N TRP A 99 -13.90 -6.61 14.88
CA TRP A 99 -14.01 -5.65 13.78
C TRP A 99 -14.66 -6.28 12.54
N VAL A 100 -14.13 -7.41 12.07
CA VAL A 100 -14.55 -8.04 10.81
C VAL A 100 -16.02 -8.48 10.84
N GLN A 101 -16.50 -8.98 12.00
CA GLN A 101 -17.90 -9.40 12.18
C GLN A 101 -18.92 -8.29 11.90
N ASN A 102 -18.51 -7.02 12.01
CA ASN A 102 -19.40 -5.86 11.81
C ASN A 102 -19.40 -5.35 10.36
N LEU A 103 -18.51 -5.85 9.49
CA LEU A 103 -18.40 -5.38 8.10
C LEU A 103 -19.60 -5.78 7.24
N ALA A 104 -20.10 -7.00 7.36
CA ALA A 104 -21.29 -7.45 6.61
C ALA A 104 -22.55 -6.64 6.96
N LYS A 105 -22.71 -6.29 8.24
CA LYS A 105 -23.77 -5.41 8.71
C LYS A 105 -23.62 -4.01 8.10
N PHE A 106 -22.41 -3.47 8.07
CA PHE A 106 -22.13 -2.17 7.46
C PHE A 106 -22.46 -2.14 5.96
N VAL A 107 -22.14 -3.21 5.20
CA VAL A 107 -22.57 -3.33 3.78
C VAL A 107 -24.08 -3.23 3.66
N THR A 108 -24.81 -3.97 4.51
CA THR A 108 -26.28 -4.04 4.46
C THR A 108 -26.94 -2.72 4.85
N GLU A 109 -26.42 -2.05 5.89
CA GLU A 109 -26.94 -0.77 6.39
C GLU A 109 -26.70 0.37 5.41
N THR A 110 -25.52 0.43 4.81
CA THR A 110 -25.14 1.50 3.88
C THR A 110 -25.71 1.30 2.49
N LYS A 111 -25.94 0.04 2.08
CA LYS A 111 -26.22 -0.34 0.69
C LYS A 111 -25.21 0.26 -0.29
N ILE A 112 -23.96 0.44 0.17
CA ILE A 112 -22.94 1.26 -0.52
C ILE A 112 -22.67 0.84 -1.96
N VAL A 113 -22.81 -0.47 -2.25
CA VAL A 113 -22.65 -1.03 -3.59
C VAL A 113 -23.64 -0.38 -4.56
N ASP A 114 -24.92 -0.36 -4.18
CA ASP A 114 -26.02 0.08 -5.03
C ASP A 114 -26.21 1.60 -5.01
N THR A 115 -25.91 2.24 -3.89
CA THR A 115 -26.22 3.66 -3.66
C THR A 115 -25.07 4.62 -3.92
N PHE A 116 -23.83 4.12 -4.02
CA PHE A 116 -22.66 4.98 -4.15
C PHE A 116 -21.61 4.42 -5.11
N TRP A 117 -21.19 3.17 -4.97
CA TRP A 117 -20.11 2.63 -5.80
C TRP A 117 -20.47 2.57 -7.28
N GLN A 118 -21.71 2.22 -7.64
CA GLN A 118 -22.19 2.24 -9.02
C GLN A 118 -22.10 3.64 -9.66
N GLU A 119 -22.54 4.69 -8.95
CA GLU A 119 -22.52 6.07 -9.47
C GLU A 119 -21.09 6.59 -9.66
N HIS A 120 -20.15 6.07 -8.88
CA HIS A 120 -18.75 6.46 -8.90
C HIS A 120 -17.84 5.45 -9.61
N GLN A 121 -18.38 4.49 -10.36
CA GLN A 121 -17.55 3.44 -10.97
C GLN A 121 -16.49 3.99 -11.94
N VAL A 122 -16.85 5.00 -12.73
CA VAL A 122 -15.97 5.60 -13.76
C VAL A 122 -14.62 6.07 -13.19
N VAL A 123 -14.63 6.81 -12.08
CA VAL A 123 -13.37 7.35 -11.51
C VAL A 123 -12.47 6.26 -10.94
N TRP A 124 -13.06 5.15 -10.48
CA TRP A 124 -12.32 3.98 -10.02
C TRP A 124 -11.74 3.18 -11.20
N ASP A 125 -12.50 3.03 -12.27
CA ASP A 125 -12.04 2.37 -13.50
C ASP A 125 -10.88 3.15 -14.14
N GLU A 126 -10.96 4.49 -14.19
CA GLU A 126 -9.86 5.35 -14.62
C GLU A 126 -8.59 5.09 -13.80
N SER A 127 -8.71 5.04 -12.47
CA SER A 127 -7.57 4.77 -11.58
C SER A 127 -6.98 3.38 -11.77
N VAL A 128 -7.82 2.37 -11.99
CA VAL A 128 -7.38 1.00 -12.33
C VAL A 128 -6.63 1.01 -13.65
N ASN A 129 -7.16 1.69 -14.67
CA ASN A 129 -6.55 1.75 -16.01
C ASN A 129 -5.18 2.45 -15.99
N GLU A 130 -5.03 3.53 -15.23
CA GLU A 130 -3.75 4.21 -15.06
C GLU A 130 -2.72 3.30 -14.39
N LEU A 131 -3.07 2.67 -13.26
CA LEU A 131 -2.18 1.73 -12.57
C LEU A 131 -1.85 0.50 -13.43
N ALA A 132 -2.84 -0.04 -14.15
CA ALA A 132 -2.63 -1.17 -15.07
C ALA A 132 -1.66 -0.80 -16.19
N THR A 133 -1.72 0.44 -16.68
CA THR A 133 -0.76 0.95 -17.68
C THR A 133 0.66 1.03 -17.12
N ILE A 134 0.82 1.49 -15.87
CA ILE A 134 2.12 1.60 -15.19
C ILE A 134 2.74 0.23 -14.94
N PHE A 135 1.95 -0.75 -14.51
CA PHE A 135 2.44 -2.08 -14.17
C PHE A 135 2.44 -3.07 -15.34
N LYS A 136 2.00 -2.64 -16.53
CA LYS A 136 2.07 -3.45 -17.74
C LYS A 136 3.53 -3.81 -18.01
N ASP A 137 3.80 -5.11 -18.10
CA ASP A 137 5.14 -5.66 -18.34
C ASP A 137 6.21 -5.20 -17.31
N SER A 138 5.77 -4.86 -16.08
CA SER A 138 6.66 -4.38 -15.02
C SER A 138 7.75 -5.41 -14.68
N PRO A 139 9.03 -5.00 -14.57
CA PRO A 139 10.11 -5.89 -14.16
C PRO A 139 10.10 -6.17 -12.64
N LEU A 140 9.23 -5.50 -11.87
CA LEU A 140 9.24 -5.55 -10.41
C LEU A 140 9.16 -6.98 -9.83
N PRO A 141 8.30 -7.89 -10.30
CA PRO A 141 8.26 -9.26 -9.78
C PRO A 141 9.58 -10.02 -9.98
N ASP A 142 10.17 -9.90 -11.17
CA ASP A 142 11.45 -10.55 -11.50
C ASP A 142 12.61 -9.91 -10.71
N PHE A 143 12.58 -8.59 -10.56
CA PHE A 143 13.52 -7.85 -9.72
C PHE A 143 13.46 -8.31 -8.24
N LEU A 144 12.25 -8.43 -7.68
CA LEU A 144 12.07 -8.94 -6.31
C LEU A 144 12.58 -10.37 -6.18
N ALA A 145 12.29 -11.23 -7.16
CA ALA A 145 12.78 -12.60 -7.16
C ALA A 145 14.31 -12.67 -7.22
N GLN A 146 14.94 -11.83 -8.03
CA GLN A 146 16.40 -11.71 -8.11
C GLN A 146 17.00 -11.22 -6.80
N LEU A 147 16.41 -10.18 -6.20
CA LEU A 147 16.88 -9.59 -4.94
C LEU A 147 16.79 -10.57 -3.77
N LEU A 148 15.69 -11.33 -3.69
CA LEU A 148 15.45 -12.32 -2.64
C LEU A 148 16.15 -13.65 -2.88
N HIS A 149 16.64 -13.88 -4.10
CA HIS A 149 17.15 -15.16 -4.57
C HIS A 149 16.14 -16.32 -4.47
N GLN A 150 14.85 -15.99 -4.57
CA GLN A 150 13.74 -16.93 -4.55
C GLN A 150 12.51 -16.25 -5.15
N PRO A 151 11.58 -16.99 -5.77
CA PRO A 151 10.34 -16.41 -6.28
C PRO A 151 9.49 -15.86 -5.13
N VAL A 152 8.74 -14.78 -5.41
CA VAL A 152 7.66 -14.35 -4.53
C VAL A 152 6.51 -15.36 -4.70
N ASP A 153 6.18 -16.04 -3.62
CA ASP A 153 5.20 -17.15 -3.55
C ASP A 153 3.73 -16.68 -3.52
N LYS A 154 3.52 -15.37 -3.41
CA LYS A 154 2.21 -14.73 -3.38
C LYS A 154 1.97 -13.89 -4.62
N THR A 155 0.71 -13.81 -5.02
CA THR A 155 0.27 -12.87 -6.07
C THR A 155 0.40 -11.45 -5.55
N ILE A 156 1.06 -10.57 -6.30
CA ILE A 156 1.15 -9.15 -5.97
C ILE A 156 -0.04 -8.46 -6.62
N VAL A 157 -0.89 -7.84 -5.81
CA VAL A 157 -2.05 -7.08 -6.27
C VAL A 157 -1.85 -5.62 -5.89
N VAL A 158 -2.09 -4.69 -6.83
CA VAL A 158 -2.16 -3.26 -6.54
C VAL A 158 -3.59 -2.79 -6.74
N MET A 159 -4.18 -2.24 -5.68
CA MET A 159 -5.51 -1.66 -5.69
C MET A 159 -5.38 -0.14 -5.51
N PRO A 160 -5.94 0.69 -6.41
CA PRO A 160 -5.99 2.13 -6.17
C PRO A 160 -6.87 2.43 -4.95
N THR A 161 -6.58 3.50 -4.22
CA THR A 161 -7.54 4.11 -3.29
C THR A 161 -7.62 5.60 -3.51
N LEU A 162 -8.83 6.09 -3.79
CA LEU A 162 -9.14 7.52 -3.93
C LEU A 162 -9.73 8.11 -2.64
N VAL A 163 -9.71 7.32 -1.57
CA VAL A 163 -10.37 7.60 -0.29
C VAL A 163 -9.31 7.50 0.81
N TYR A 164 -9.59 6.80 1.91
CA TYR A 164 -8.71 6.69 3.06
C TYR A 164 -8.18 5.24 3.17
N PRO A 165 -6.92 5.06 3.58
CA PRO A 165 -5.93 6.12 3.86
C PRO A 165 -5.44 6.81 2.58
N ALA A 166 -5.21 8.12 2.66
CA ALA A 166 -4.75 8.95 1.55
C ALA A 166 -3.25 9.28 1.64
N LEU A 167 -2.64 9.09 2.82
CA LEU A 167 -1.26 9.49 3.07
C LEU A 167 -0.24 8.39 2.79
N HIS A 168 -0.52 7.17 3.27
CA HIS A 168 0.39 6.03 3.21
C HIS A 168 -0.27 4.81 2.60
N PRO A 169 0.44 4.04 1.76
CA PRO A 169 -0.09 2.79 1.23
C PRO A 169 -0.18 1.72 2.33
N VAL A 170 -1.25 0.92 2.28
CA VAL A 170 -1.49 -0.21 3.19
C VAL A 170 -1.19 -1.51 2.47
N LEU A 171 -0.50 -2.44 3.14
CA LEU A 171 -0.22 -3.77 2.59
C LEU A 171 -1.08 -4.81 3.30
N ALA A 172 -2.16 -5.23 2.65
CA ALA A 172 -3.03 -6.29 3.11
C ALA A 172 -2.47 -7.66 2.69
N THR A 173 -2.47 -8.62 3.60
CA THR A 173 -1.86 -9.93 3.39
C THR A 173 -2.86 -11.07 3.60
N SER A 174 -2.88 -12.00 2.67
CA SER A 174 -3.57 -13.29 2.77
C SER A 174 -2.56 -14.43 2.54
N GLU A 175 -3.02 -15.68 2.59
CA GLU A 175 -2.22 -16.84 2.20
C GLU A 175 -1.82 -16.78 0.72
N LYS A 176 -2.65 -16.17 -0.14
CA LYS A 176 -2.49 -16.19 -1.61
C LYS A 176 -1.92 -14.91 -2.20
N SER A 177 -2.05 -13.78 -1.51
CA SER A 177 -1.73 -12.47 -2.08
C SER A 177 -1.12 -11.47 -1.11
N LEU A 178 -0.34 -10.56 -1.68
CA LEU A 178 0.09 -9.29 -1.11
C LEU A 178 -0.65 -8.18 -1.86
N THR A 179 -1.68 -7.61 -1.24
CA THR A 179 -2.52 -6.57 -1.85
C THR A 179 -2.15 -5.21 -1.30
N LEU A 180 -1.56 -4.37 -2.15
CA LEU A 180 -1.21 -3.00 -1.83
C LEU A 180 -2.38 -2.07 -2.15
N VAL A 181 -2.94 -1.44 -1.13
CA VAL A 181 -3.92 -0.36 -1.27
C VAL A 181 -3.14 0.95 -1.38
N LEU A 182 -3.05 1.49 -2.59
CA LEU A 182 -2.12 2.55 -2.96
C LEU A 182 -2.85 3.88 -3.17
N PRO A 183 -2.64 4.92 -2.33
CA PRO A 183 -3.17 6.24 -2.62
C PRO A 183 -2.42 6.92 -3.78
N PRO A 184 -3.04 7.88 -4.49
CA PRO A 184 -2.38 8.67 -5.53
C PRO A 184 -1.25 9.55 -4.97
N PRO A 185 -0.28 9.98 -5.82
CA PRO A 185 0.74 10.94 -5.42
C PRO A 185 0.14 12.23 -4.87
N ILE A 186 0.64 12.68 -3.71
CA ILE A 186 0.20 13.94 -3.10
C ILE A 186 0.77 15.11 -3.91
N ALA A 187 -0.12 15.97 -4.41
CA ALA A 187 0.24 17.19 -5.11
C ALA A 187 0.79 18.27 -4.17
N VAL A 188 1.48 19.26 -4.73
CA VAL A 188 2.00 20.41 -3.98
C VAL A 188 0.89 21.43 -3.74
N GLY A 189 0.81 21.95 -2.51
CA GLY A 189 -0.13 23.01 -2.14
C GLY A 189 -1.55 22.50 -1.89
N GLU A 190 -2.55 23.21 -2.42
CA GLU A 190 -3.99 22.93 -2.23
C GLU A 190 -4.60 22.11 -3.38
N SER A 191 -3.79 21.72 -4.37
CA SER A 191 -4.24 20.93 -5.52
C SER A 191 -4.63 19.52 -5.07
N PRO A 192 -5.66 18.90 -5.67
CA PRO A 192 -5.96 17.49 -5.41
C PRO A 192 -4.75 16.61 -5.75
N PRO A 193 -4.65 15.40 -5.18
CA PRO A 193 -3.61 14.44 -5.53
C PRO A 193 -3.51 14.25 -7.04
N TRP A 194 -2.30 14.05 -7.54
CA TRP A 194 -2.07 13.82 -8.96
C TRP A 194 -2.66 12.46 -9.37
N PRO A 195 -3.21 12.33 -10.58
CA PRO A 195 -3.47 11.03 -11.18
C PRO A 195 -2.22 10.14 -11.13
N TYR A 196 -2.41 8.82 -11.05
CA TYR A 196 -1.29 7.88 -10.99
C TYR A 196 -0.41 8.00 -12.24
N GLY A 197 -1.02 8.25 -13.40
CA GLY A 197 -0.32 8.39 -14.67
C GLY A 197 0.62 9.61 -14.76
N GLU A 198 0.49 10.61 -13.89
CA GLU A 198 1.35 11.81 -13.92
C GLU A 198 2.72 11.60 -13.26
N ASP A 199 2.85 10.65 -12.32
CA ASP A 199 4.12 10.29 -11.69
C ASP A 199 4.26 8.76 -11.54
N PRO A 200 4.47 8.03 -12.66
CA PRO A 200 4.59 6.58 -12.64
C PRO A 200 5.84 6.09 -11.89
N GLY A 201 6.91 6.90 -11.86
CA GLY A 201 8.11 6.64 -11.07
C GLY A 201 7.81 6.60 -9.58
N TRP A 202 7.01 7.55 -9.07
CA TRP A 202 6.55 7.53 -7.68
C TRP A 202 5.70 6.29 -7.37
N VAL A 203 4.80 5.89 -8.28
CA VAL A 203 3.94 4.71 -8.11
C VAL A 203 4.77 3.44 -7.95
N VAL A 204 5.73 3.21 -8.85
CA VAL A 204 6.65 2.05 -8.77
C VAL A 204 7.51 2.13 -7.51
N ALA A 205 8.02 3.32 -7.17
CA ALA A 205 8.86 3.50 -5.98
C ALA A 205 8.11 3.19 -4.68
N ARG A 206 6.86 3.67 -4.53
CA ARG A 206 6.03 3.42 -3.34
C ARG A 206 5.57 1.97 -3.23
N THR A 207 5.25 1.37 -4.37
CA THR A 207 4.90 -0.05 -4.43
C THR A 207 6.10 -0.91 -4.01
N SER A 208 7.26 -0.65 -4.60
CA SER A 208 8.51 -1.33 -4.28
C SER A 208 8.89 -1.16 -2.83
N GLU A 209 8.80 0.04 -2.27
CA GLU A 209 9.09 0.31 -0.86
C GLU A 209 8.30 -0.57 0.09
N ARG A 210 6.97 -0.61 -0.05
CA ARG A 210 6.11 -1.37 0.86
C ARG A 210 6.33 -2.88 0.73
N LEU A 211 6.51 -3.37 -0.50
CA LEU A 211 6.82 -4.77 -0.74
C LEU A 211 8.19 -5.15 -0.18
N LEU A 212 9.22 -4.32 -0.37
CA LEU A 212 10.57 -4.60 0.13
C LEU A 212 10.64 -4.61 1.65
N PHE A 213 10.02 -3.66 2.34
CA PHE A 213 9.96 -3.69 3.80
C PHE A 213 9.26 -4.94 4.33
N HIS A 214 8.20 -5.40 3.65
CA HIS A 214 7.49 -6.62 4.03
C HIS A 214 8.33 -7.88 3.75
N LEU A 215 8.79 -8.06 2.52
CA LEU A 215 9.51 -9.26 2.07
C LEU A 215 10.88 -9.41 2.72
N LEU A 216 11.50 -8.30 3.14
CA LEU A 216 12.81 -8.30 3.81
C LEU A 216 12.70 -8.14 5.33
N ALA A 217 11.50 -8.14 5.93
CA ALA A 217 11.29 -7.79 7.33
C ALA A 217 12.26 -8.52 8.28
N GLU A 218 12.41 -9.84 8.14
CA GLU A 218 13.32 -10.65 8.97
C GLU A 218 14.80 -10.28 8.77
N LYS A 219 15.21 -10.00 7.53
CA LYS A 219 16.59 -9.62 7.20
C LYS A 219 16.91 -8.19 7.64
N LEU A 220 15.90 -7.30 7.68
CA LEU A 220 16.01 -5.90 8.07
C LEU A 220 15.93 -5.69 9.59
N ALA A 221 15.22 -6.55 10.32
CA ALA A 221 15.04 -6.47 11.77
C ALA A 221 16.33 -6.22 12.61
N PRO A 222 17.50 -6.83 12.31
CA PRO A 222 18.72 -6.58 13.08
C PRO A 222 19.44 -5.26 12.74
N LEU A 223 18.95 -4.50 11.75
CA LEU A 223 19.56 -3.26 11.29
C LEU A 223 18.91 -2.05 11.96
N THR A 224 19.67 -0.96 12.06
CA THR A 224 19.14 0.36 12.45
C THR A 224 18.25 0.93 11.35
N GLN A 225 17.33 1.83 11.69
CA GLN A 225 16.42 2.45 10.71
C GLN A 225 17.15 3.08 9.50
N PRO A 226 18.26 3.83 9.66
CA PRO A 226 18.99 4.35 8.50
C PRO A 226 19.63 3.26 7.63
N GLU A 227 20.07 2.14 8.22
CA GLU A 227 20.61 1.00 7.47
C GLU A 227 19.48 0.32 6.67
N GLN A 228 18.31 0.12 7.27
CA GLN A 228 17.14 -0.43 6.58
C GLN A 228 16.73 0.44 5.39
N GLU A 229 16.56 1.75 5.62
CA GLU A 229 16.24 2.72 4.57
C GLU A 229 17.31 2.73 3.46
N THR A 230 18.59 2.66 3.82
CA THR A 230 19.68 2.63 2.82
C THR A 230 19.56 1.45 1.87
N ILE A 231 19.24 0.25 2.38
CA ILE A 231 19.07 -0.95 1.53
C ILE A 231 17.82 -0.82 0.67
N VAL A 232 16.68 -0.49 1.27
CA VAL A 232 15.40 -0.42 0.57
C VAL A 232 15.45 0.62 -0.54
N ARG A 233 15.96 1.84 -0.27
CA ARG A 233 16.08 2.90 -1.28
C ARG A 233 17.08 2.55 -2.38
N ALA A 234 18.15 1.82 -2.06
CA ALA A 234 19.10 1.36 -3.08
C ALA A 234 18.44 0.34 -4.02
N ALA A 235 17.68 -0.62 -3.48
CA ALA A 235 16.92 -1.56 -4.28
C ALA A 235 15.87 -0.87 -5.15
N ILE A 236 15.13 0.11 -4.62
CA ILE A 236 14.16 0.89 -5.40
C ILE A 236 14.84 1.65 -6.54
N THR A 237 16.02 2.23 -6.30
CA THR A 237 16.78 2.93 -7.34
C THR A 237 17.07 2.00 -8.52
N LEU A 238 17.53 0.77 -8.25
CA LEU A 238 17.79 -0.24 -9.28
C LEU A 238 16.50 -0.74 -9.95
N CYS A 239 15.40 -0.85 -9.22
CA CYS A 239 14.10 -1.21 -9.79
C CYS A 239 13.60 -0.13 -10.76
N LEU A 240 13.76 1.16 -10.42
CA LEU A 240 13.40 2.27 -11.29
C LEU A 240 14.27 2.32 -12.55
N GLU A 241 15.56 2.03 -12.41
CA GLU A 241 16.50 1.92 -13.54
C GLU A 241 16.03 0.86 -14.55
N GLN A 242 15.49 -0.27 -14.07
CA GLN A 242 14.93 -1.33 -14.93
C GLN A 242 13.54 -1.00 -15.47
N SER A 243 12.72 -0.26 -14.70
CA SER A 243 11.33 0.03 -15.06
C SER A 243 11.18 1.20 -16.02
N PHE A 244 12.12 2.16 -15.96
CA PHE A 244 12.09 3.39 -16.74
C PHE A 244 13.45 3.62 -17.41
N ASP A 245 14.36 4.30 -16.71
CA ASP A 245 15.70 4.63 -17.17
C ASP A 245 16.61 5.08 -16.02
N GLU A 246 17.88 5.34 -16.35
CA GLU A 246 18.89 5.85 -15.42
C GLU A 246 18.52 7.25 -14.86
N PHE A 247 17.80 8.07 -15.63
CA PHE A 247 17.45 9.43 -15.21
C PHE A 247 16.44 9.41 -14.06
N GLU A 248 15.37 8.62 -14.17
CA GLU A 248 14.36 8.47 -13.11
C GLU A 248 14.98 7.85 -11.85
N ALA A 249 15.82 6.82 -12.03
CA ALA A 249 16.58 6.21 -10.94
C ALA A 249 17.46 7.23 -10.21
N GLN A 250 18.22 8.04 -10.95
CA GLN A 250 19.09 9.06 -10.38
C GLN A 250 18.31 10.18 -9.68
N ALA A 251 17.18 10.61 -10.26
CA ALA A 251 16.29 11.58 -9.64
C ALA A 251 15.76 11.06 -8.30
N TYR A 252 15.32 9.79 -8.25
CA TYR A 252 14.92 9.13 -7.02
C TYR A 252 16.06 9.04 -5.99
N LEU A 253 17.26 8.62 -6.43
CA LEU A 253 18.44 8.48 -5.58
C LEU A 253 18.77 9.81 -4.87
N LEU A 254 18.81 10.90 -5.63
CA LEU A 254 19.11 12.24 -5.12
C LEU A 254 18.04 12.73 -4.12
N ARG A 255 16.75 12.54 -4.47
CA ARG A 255 15.61 12.90 -3.60
C ARG A 255 15.68 12.12 -2.28
N SER A 256 15.82 10.80 -2.36
CA SER A 256 15.89 9.88 -1.22
C SER A 256 17.10 10.17 -0.32
N LYS A 257 18.28 10.35 -0.90
CA LYS A 257 19.50 10.71 -0.15
C LYS A 257 19.31 11.96 0.69
N LYS A 258 18.68 13.00 0.12
CA LYS A 258 18.43 14.28 0.80
C LYS A 258 17.33 14.15 1.86
N ALA A 259 16.19 13.57 1.51
CA ALA A 259 15.02 13.46 2.40
C ALA A 259 15.33 12.64 3.66
N PHE A 260 16.06 11.52 3.52
CA PHE A 260 16.34 10.59 4.61
C PHE A 260 17.75 10.74 5.19
N LYS A 261 18.55 11.70 4.72
CA LYS A 261 19.93 11.95 5.16
C LYS A 261 20.82 10.70 5.08
N LEU A 262 20.81 10.02 3.94
CA LEU A 262 21.50 8.73 3.71
C LEU A 262 22.78 8.90 2.88
N PRO A 263 23.92 9.33 3.45
CA PRO A 263 25.14 9.60 2.67
C PRO A 263 25.72 8.37 1.99
N ARG A 264 25.48 7.18 2.53
CA ARG A 264 25.98 5.90 2.00
C ARG A 264 25.12 5.33 0.85
N LEU A 265 23.97 5.94 0.56
CA LEU A 265 23.01 5.42 -0.42
C LEU A 265 23.61 5.19 -1.82
N PRO A 266 24.39 6.11 -2.42
CA PRO A 266 25.00 5.85 -3.73
C PRO A 266 25.95 4.65 -3.73
N LYS A 267 26.75 4.49 -2.67
CA LYS A 267 27.64 3.33 -2.53
C LYS A 267 26.84 2.03 -2.40
N MET A 268 25.71 2.06 -1.69
CA MET A 268 24.84 0.88 -1.56
C MET A 268 24.22 0.48 -2.90
N VAL A 269 23.84 1.45 -3.76
CA VAL A 269 23.34 1.14 -5.12
C VAL A 269 24.37 0.35 -5.91
N GLU A 270 25.64 0.79 -5.93
CA GLU A 270 26.72 0.06 -6.60
C GLU A 270 26.92 -1.33 -6.01
N THR A 271 26.95 -1.44 -4.67
CA THR A 271 27.08 -2.74 -3.99
C THR A 271 25.95 -3.69 -4.39
N LEU A 272 24.69 -3.23 -4.43
CA LEU A 272 23.56 -4.07 -4.82
C LEU A 272 23.62 -4.44 -6.30
N ARG A 273 24.02 -3.51 -7.18
CA ARG A 273 24.18 -3.77 -8.61
C ARG A 273 25.18 -4.91 -8.87
N GLU A 274 26.26 -4.98 -8.10
CA GLU A 274 27.24 -6.07 -8.19
C GLU A 274 26.74 -7.41 -7.60
N LEU A 275 25.83 -7.37 -6.63
CA LEU A 275 25.32 -8.55 -5.92
C LEU A 275 24.14 -9.22 -6.62
N LEU A 276 23.27 -8.44 -7.27
CA LEU A 276 22.08 -8.96 -7.94
C LEU A 276 22.38 -10.09 -8.95
N PRO A 277 23.42 -10.01 -9.80
CA PRO A 277 23.80 -11.12 -10.69
C PRO A 277 24.39 -12.34 -9.97
N LYS A 278 24.90 -12.17 -8.74
CA LYS A 278 25.65 -13.19 -7.97
C LYS A 278 24.78 -13.96 -6.96
N GLY A 279 23.47 -13.73 -6.96
CA GLY A 279 22.53 -14.40 -6.06
C GLY A 279 21.83 -13.48 -5.05
N GLY A 280 21.69 -12.19 -5.36
CA GLY A 280 20.85 -11.27 -4.59
C GLY A 280 21.46 -10.83 -3.26
N LEU A 281 20.60 -10.50 -2.29
CA LEU A 281 21.03 -10.02 -0.98
C LEU A 281 21.66 -11.13 -0.13
N PRO A 282 22.78 -10.86 0.58
CA PRO A 282 23.38 -11.84 1.48
C PRO A 282 22.43 -12.20 2.62
N GLN A 283 22.65 -13.35 3.25
CA GLN A 283 21.85 -13.78 4.40
C GLN A 283 21.96 -12.79 5.58
N LYS A 284 23.14 -12.19 5.77
CA LYS A 284 23.41 -11.20 6.81
C LYS A 284 23.67 -9.82 6.20
N LEU A 285 22.65 -8.97 6.20
CA LEU A 285 22.73 -7.62 5.63
C LEU A 285 23.71 -6.69 6.36
N LYS A 286 24.02 -6.96 7.63
CA LYS A 286 24.98 -6.17 8.43
C LYS A 286 26.38 -6.11 7.80
N THR A 287 26.73 -7.10 6.99
CA THR A 287 28.02 -7.15 6.26
C THR A 287 28.18 -6.07 5.19
N LEU A 288 27.09 -5.38 4.85
CA LEU A 288 27.08 -4.33 3.83
C LEU A 288 27.44 -2.93 4.40
N PHE A 289 27.71 -2.80 5.70
CA PHE A 289 27.91 -1.51 6.41
C PHE A 289 29.23 -1.38 7.16
#